data_AF-A0A1Q7KWC2-F1
#
_entry.id   AF-A0A1Q7KWC2-F1
#
_cell.length_a   1.000
_cell.length_b   1.000
_cell.length_c   1.000
_cell.angle_alpha   90.00
_cell.angle_beta   90.00
_cell.angle_gamma   90.00
#
_symmetry.space_group_name_H-M   'P 1'
#
loop_
_entity.id
_entity.type
_entity.pdbx_description
1 polymer ?
#
loop_
_entity_poly.entity_id
_entity_poly.type
_entity_poly.pdbx_seq_one_letter_code
_entity_poly.pdbx_strand_id
1 'polypeptide(L)'
;MCKVLSQIAALAGLATVLSMPAGATTSNWQIDPQHSSAQFAVRHMAISTVRGAFSKVSGTLMLDDKDISKSRVEVSIDVSTVDTREPDRDKDLRSERFFDVAHYPTMTFKSKKVEQIAPGKLKATGDLTIRGTTKEVVLDVDGPTAPVKDPWGNQRLAATATAKINRQDFGVKWNATLDNGGVVVGERSMSN
;
A
#
# COMPACT_ATOMS: atom_id res chain seq x y z
N MET A 1 79.81 -3.86 37.50
CA MET A 1 79.08 -4.57 36.42
C MET A 1 78.04 -5.49 37.05
N CYS A 2 76.75 -5.13 37.00
CA CYS A 2 75.64 -6.09 36.95
C CYS A 2 74.36 -5.31 36.61
N LYS A 3 73.85 -5.46 35.38
CA LYS A 3 72.55 -4.94 34.93
C LYS A 3 71.52 -6.03 35.17
N VAL A 4 70.44 -5.74 35.90
CA VAL A 4 69.26 -6.62 35.97
C VAL A 4 68.11 -5.88 35.27
N LEU A 5 67.70 -6.41 34.11
CA LEU A 5 66.51 -5.99 33.38
C LEU A 5 65.28 -6.70 33.97
N SER A 6 64.24 -5.94 34.30
CA SER A 6 62.91 -6.47 34.62
C SER A 6 62.02 -6.32 33.38
N GLN A 7 61.67 -7.44 32.74
CA GLN A 7 60.67 -7.51 31.69
C GLN A 7 59.31 -7.81 32.32
N ILE A 8 58.38 -6.87 32.24
CA ILE A 8 56.96 -7.10 32.54
C ILE A 8 56.31 -7.56 31.25
N ALA A 9 55.91 -8.83 31.19
CA ALA A 9 55.13 -9.41 30.11
C ALA A 9 53.70 -8.84 30.15
N ALA A 10 53.32 -8.07 29.13
CA ALA A 10 51.94 -7.67 28.91
C ALA A 10 51.17 -8.83 28.26
N LEU A 11 50.24 -9.45 29.00
CA LEU A 11 49.27 -10.37 28.42
C LEU A 11 48.29 -9.58 27.54
N ALA A 12 48.40 -9.76 26.22
CA ALA A 12 47.40 -9.30 25.26
C ALA A 12 46.15 -10.19 25.37
N GLY A 13 45.08 -9.68 26.00
CA GLY A 13 43.77 -10.31 25.97
C GLY A 13 43.16 -10.20 24.58
N LEU A 14 42.94 -11.34 23.90
CA LEU A 14 42.16 -11.41 22.68
C LEU A 14 40.68 -11.14 23.03
N ALA A 15 40.22 -9.91 22.80
CA ALA A 15 38.79 -9.60 22.82
C ALA A 15 38.16 -10.11 21.52
N THR A 16 37.59 -11.32 21.53
CA THR A 16 36.73 -11.81 20.46
C THR A 16 35.46 -10.97 20.40
N VAL A 17 35.39 -10.07 19.41
CA VAL A 17 34.19 -9.32 19.07
C VAL A 17 33.18 -10.31 18.47
N LEU A 18 32.19 -10.73 19.26
CA LEU A 18 31.03 -11.44 18.76
C LEU A 18 30.24 -10.48 17.86
N SER A 19 30.42 -10.61 16.54
CA SER A 19 29.60 -9.94 15.55
C SER A 19 28.20 -10.55 15.62
N MET A 20 27.30 -9.91 16.35
CA MET A 20 25.89 -10.29 16.34
C MET A 20 25.33 -10.03 14.93
N PRO A 21 24.68 -11.02 14.28
CA PRO A 21 23.99 -10.75 13.04
C PRO A 21 22.89 -9.74 13.36
N ALA A 22 22.94 -8.58 12.68
CA ALA A 22 21.94 -7.55 12.81
C ALA A 22 20.60 -8.09 12.28
N GLY A 23 19.82 -8.75 13.15
CA GLY A 23 18.52 -9.34 12.81
C GLY A 23 17.67 -8.36 12.01
N ALA A 24 17.19 -8.78 10.85
CA ALA A 24 16.27 -8.01 10.04
C ALA A 24 15.02 -7.71 10.88
N THR A 25 14.75 -6.43 11.15
CA THR A 25 13.55 -6.00 11.87
C THR A 25 12.44 -5.86 10.85
N THR A 26 11.84 -6.99 10.49
CA THR A 26 10.61 -7.00 9.69
C THR A 26 9.42 -6.88 10.64
N SER A 27 8.56 -5.90 10.41
CA SER A 27 7.34 -5.67 11.19
C SER A 27 6.09 -5.99 10.37
N ASN A 28 5.10 -6.62 11.01
CA ASN A 28 3.83 -6.96 10.37
C ASN A 28 2.73 -6.03 10.88
N TRP A 29 2.06 -5.38 9.94
CA TRP A 29 0.99 -4.43 10.17
C TRP A 29 -0.30 -4.93 9.54
N GLN A 30 -1.42 -4.62 10.19
CA GLN A 30 -2.76 -4.87 9.66
C GLN A 30 -3.36 -3.54 9.23
N ILE A 31 -3.97 -3.51 8.04
CA ILE A 31 -4.75 -2.36 7.59
C ILE A 31 -5.99 -2.26 8.47
N ASP A 32 -6.17 -1.10 9.08
CA ASP A 32 -7.35 -0.78 9.89
C ASP A 32 -8.53 -0.38 8.99
N PRO A 33 -9.60 -1.18 8.90
CA PRO A 33 -10.73 -0.87 8.03
C PRO A 33 -11.49 0.39 8.43
N GLN A 34 -11.41 0.83 9.69
CA GLN A 34 -12.15 2.01 10.17
C GLN A 34 -11.49 3.33 9.76
N HIS A 35 -10.18 3.30 9.47
CA HIS A 35 -9.37 4.47 9.14
C HIS A 35 -8.76 4.40 7.74
N SER A 36 -9.22 3.45 6.93
CA SER A 36 -8.74 3.23 5.57
C SER A 36 -9.89 3.36 4.58
N SER A 37 -9.64 4.02 3.45
CA SER A 37 -10.60 4.09 2.34
C SER A 37 -9.88 3.97 1.01
N ALA A 38 -10.54 3.33 0.05
CA ALA A 38 -10.10 3.33 -1.34
C ALA A 38 -11.01 4.28 -2.12
N GLN A 39 -10.44 5.30 -2.74
CA GLN A 39 -11.19 6.34 -3.43
C GLN A 39 -10.87 6.35 -4.91
N PHE A 40 -11.86 6.73 -5.71
CA PHE A 40 -11.70 6.87 -7.14
C PHE A 40 -12.36 8.15 -7.65
N ALA A 41 -11.87 8.60 -8.80
CA ALA A 41 -12.46 9.64 -9.59
C ALA A 41 -12.54 9.16 -11.03
N VAL A 42 -13.63 9.46 -11.73
CA VAL A 42 -13.81 9.15 -13.15
C VAL A 42 -14.38 10.38 -13.83
N ARG A 43 -13.74 10.83 -14.91
CA ARG A 43 -14.29 11.90 -15.75
C ARG A 43 -15.48 11.38 -16.52
N HIS A 44 -16.58 12.12 -16.49
CA HIS A 44 -17.80 11.85 -17.23
C HIS A 44 -17.99 12.94 -18.30
N MET A 45 -17.94 12.53 -19.57
CA MET A 45 -18.09 13.39 -20.75
C MET A 45 -17.15 14.63 -20.77
N ALA A 46 -15.95 14.52 -20.17
CA ALA A 46 -14.98 15.61 -20.01
C ALA A 46 -15.47 16.88 -19.27
N ILE A 47 -16.71 16.91 -18.77
CA ILE A 47 -17.34 18.07 -18.13
C ILE A 47 -17.42 17.89 -16.61
N SER A 48 -17.78 16.70 -16.15
CA SER A 48 -17.93 16.43 -14.72
C SER A 48 -17.01 15.31 -14.23
N THR A 49 -16.74 15.29 -12.93
CA THR A 49 -15.96 14.22 -12.29
C THR A 49 -16.86 13.53 -11.28
N VAL A 50 -17.15 12.26 -11.53
CA VAL A 50 -17.80 11.39 -10.55
C VAL A 50 -16.72 10.93 -9.58
N ARG A 51 -16.98 11.08 -8.29
CA ARG A 51 -16.11 10.59 -7.21
C ARG A 51 -16.85 9.52 -6.45
N GLY A 52 -16.12 8.50 -6.02
CA GLY A 52 -16.65 7.46 -5.16
C GLY A 52 -15.59 6.88 -4.26
N ALA A 53 -16.04 6.09 -3.31
CA ALA A 53 -15.19 5.40 -2.35
C ALA A 53 -15.69 3.98 -2.08
N PHE A 54 -14.79 3.16 -1.56
CA PHE A 54 -15.07 1.89 -0.90
C PHE A 54 -14.66 2.03 0.55
N SER A 55 -15.59 1.76 1.47
CA SER A 55 -15.41 1.98 2.91
C SER A 55 -14.82 0.80 3.65
N LYS A 56 -14.70 -0.37 3.00
CA LYS A 56 -14.08 -1.56 3.59
C LYS A 56 -12.79 -1.91 2.85
N VAL A 57 -11.69 -1.48 3.43
CA VAL A 57 -10.33 -1.84 3.00
C VAL A 57 -9.68 -2.65 4.11
N SER A 58 -9.04 -3.75 3.74
CA SER A 58 -8.34 -4.66 4.66
C SER A 58 -7.07 -5.15 4.00
N GLY A 59 -6.17 -5.75 4.78
CA GLY A 59 -4.93 -6.28 4.24
C GLY A 59 -3.78 -6.25 5.22
N THR A 60 -2.61 -6.62 4.73
CA THR A 60 -1.39 -6.76 5.52
C THR A 60 -0.25 -5.99 4.87
N LEU A 61 0.61 -5.41 5.71
CA LEU A 61 1.88 -4.82 5.31
C LEU A 61 2.99 -5.49 6.11
N MET A 62 3.90 -6.14 5.41
CA MET A 62 5.18 -6.57 5.94
C MET A 62 6.20 -5.50 5.58
N LEU A 63 6.69 -4.77 6.58
CA LEU A 63 7.63 -3.66 6.41
C LEU A 63 9.02 -4.09 6.87
N ASP A 64 10.02 -3.95 6.00
CA ASP A 64 11.43 -4.11 6.36
C ASP A 64 12.06 -2.72 6.50
N ASP A 65 12.32 -2.31 7.75
CA ASP A 65 12.83 -0.98 8.08
C ASP A 65 14.29 -0.75 7.63
N LYS A 66 15.02 -1.82 7.31
CA LYS A 66 16.42 -1.75 6.84
C LYS A 66 16.49 -1.72 5.32
N ASP A 67 15.59 -2.42 4.66
CA ASP A 67 15.57 -2.58 3.22
C ASP A 67 14.12 -2.61 2.72
N ILE A 68 13.60 -1.43 2.38
CA ILE A 68 12.22 -1.25 1.94
C ILE A 68 11.85 -2.13 0.73
N SER A 69 12.82 -2.55 -0.09
CA SER A 69 12.59 -3.41 -1.26
C SER A 69 12.14 -4.83 -0.90
N LYS A 70 12.40 -5.25 0.34
CA LYS A 70 11.94 -6.52 0.91
C LYS A 70 10.53 -6.42 1.50
N SER A 71 9.95 -5.23 1.57
CA SER A 71 8.59 -5.04 2.05
C SER A 71 7.55 -5.62 1.09
N ARG A 72 6.42 -6.06 1.63
CA ARG A 72 5.30 -6.63 0.87
C ARG A 72 3.99 -6.07 1.41
N VAL A 73 3.04 -5.80 0.52
CA VAL A 73 1.70 -5.36 0.89
C VAL A 73 0.66 -6.14 0.10
N GLU A 74 -0.36 -6.62 0.80
CA GLU A 74 -1.54 -7.23 0.21
C GLU A 74 -2.77 -6.47 0.70
N VAL A 75 -3.60 -6.01 -0.23
CA VAL A 75 -4.81 -5.23 0.04
C VAL A 75 -6.02 -5.94 -0.56
N SER A 76 -7.13 -5.92 0.18
CA SER A 76 -8.43 -6.44 -0.20
C SER A 76 -9.50 -5.39 0.06
N ILE A 77 -10.30 -5.09 -0.96
CA ILE A 77 -11.35 -4.07 -0.95
C ILE A 77 -12.68 -4.75 -1.24
N ASP A 78 -13.65 -4.60 -0.34
CA ASP A 78 -15.03 -5.09 -0.53
C ASP A 78 -15.79 -4.12 -1.46
N VAL A 79 -16.06 -4.59 -2.66
CA VAL A 79 -16.64 -3.81 -3.75
C VAL A 79 -18.12 -3.51 -3.52
N SER A 80 -18.79 -4.29 -2.66
CA SER A 80 -20.18 -4.03 -2.28
C SER A 80 -20.35 -2.68 -1.57
N THR A 81 -19.27 -2.16 -0.99
CA THR A 81 -19.24 -0.89 -0.26
C THR A 81 -19.06 0.34 -1.12
N VAL A 82 -19.13 0.20 -2.45
CA VAL A 82 -19.10 1.34 -3.37
C VAL A 82 -20.16 2.38 -2.98
N ASP A 83 -19.72 3.62 -2.84
CA ASP A 83 -20.55 4.77 -2.54
C ASP A 83 -20.10 5.96 -3.39
N THR A 84 -21.00 6.46 -4.22
CA THR A 84 -20.82 7.67 -5.01
C THR A 84 -21.80 8.78 -4.60
N ARG A 85 -22.51 8.58 -3.47
CA ARG A 85 -23.59 9.43 -2.94
C ARG A 85 -24.80 9.52 -3.84
N GLU A 86 -25.01 8.51 -4.68
CA GLU A 86 -26.20 8.40 -5.52
C GLU A 86 -26.63 6.91 -5.53
N PRO A 87 -27.72 6.56 -4.85
CA PRO A 87 -28.13 5.17 -4.64
C PRO A 87 -28.39 4.36 -5.93
N ASP A 88 -28.98 4.96 -6.95
CA ASP A 88 -29.27 4.29 -8.22
C ASP A 88 -27.98 4.02 -9.01
N ARG A 89 -27.04 4.97 -8.98
CA ARG A 89 -25.71 4.75 -9.57
C ARG A 89 -24.94 3.68 -8.81
N ASP A 90 -25.00 3.67 -7.48
CA ASP A 90 -24.31 2.67 -6.67
C ASP A 90 -24.90 1.27 -6.87
N LYS A 91 -26.23 1.18 -7.04
CA LYS A 91 -26.90 -0.06 -7.44
C LYS A 91 -26.40 -0.55 -8.80
N ASP A 92 -26.26 0.35 -9.77
CA ASP A 92 -25.77 0.01 -11.10
C ASP A 92 -24.30 -0.42 -11.09
N LEU A 93 -23.44 0.28 -10.35
CA LEU A 93 -22.02 -0.07 -10.18
C LEU A 93 -21.83 -1.48 -9.61
N ARG A 94 -22.73 -1.95 -8.74
CA ARG A 94 -22.67 -3.31 -8.17
C ARG A 94 -23.14 -4.40 -9.15
N SER A 95 -23.82 -4.05 -10.24
CA SER A 95 -24.37 -5.00 -11.21
C SER A 95 -23.31 -5.67 -12.08
N GLU A 96 -23.71 -6.74 -12.79
CA GLU A 96 -22.89 -7.49 -13.77
C GLU A 96 -22.29 -6.61 -14.88
N ARG A 97 -22.89 -5.45 -15.16
CA ARG A 97 -22.38 -4.50 -16.16
C ARG A 97 -21.07 -3.85 -15.74
N PHE A 98 -20.86 -3.66 -14.44
CA PHE A 98 -19.72 -2.95 -13.87
C PHE A 98 -18.85 -3.87 -13.04
N PHE A 99 -19.00 -3.83 -11.71
CA PHE A 99 -18.14 -4.60 -10.81
C PHE A 99 -18.56 -6.05 -10.66
N ASP A 100 -19.83 -6.38 -10.96
CA ASP A 100 -20.35 -7.73 -10.85
C ASP A 100 -20.09 -8.32 -9.45
N VAL A 101 -20.59 -7.62 -8.42
CA VAL A 101 -20.31 -7.92 -7.01
C VAL A 101 -20.79 -9.32 -6.60
N ALA A 102 -21.80 -9.86 -7.30
CA ALA A 102 -22.29 -11.21 -7.06
C ALA A 102 -21.22 -12.29 -7.33
N HIS A 103 -20.40 -12.11 -8.37
CA HIS A 103 -19.34 -13.06 -8.73
C HIS A 103 -17.94 -12.60 -8.28
N TYR A 104 -17.72 -11.30 -8.17
CA TYR A 104 -16.44 -10.69 -7.82
C TYR A 104 -16.62 -9.65 -6.68
N PRO A 105 -16.90 -10.10 -5.45
CA PRO A 105 -17.16 -9.20 -4.33
C PRO A 105 -15.94 -8.40 -3.88
N THR A 106 -14.74 -8.79 -4.32
CA THR A 106 -13.47 -8.28 -3.81
C THR A 106 -12.56 -7.81 -4.95
N MET A 107 -11.97 -6.63 -4.79
CA MET A 107 -10.79 -6.18 -5.54
C MET A 107 -9.54 -6.39 -4.69
N THR A 108 -8.44 -6.81 -5.30
CA THR A 108 -7.19 -7.07 -4.56
C THR A 108 -5.98 -6.43 -5.21
N PHE A 109 -5.03 -5.99 -4.40
CA PHE A 109 -3.69 -5.58 -4.84
C PHE A 109 -2.63 -6.40 -4.09
N LYS A 110 -1.65 -6.95 -4.82
CA LYS A 110 -0.51 -7.67 -4.22
C LYS A 110 0.79 -7.13 -4.77
N SER A 111 1.65 -6.59 -3.89
CA SER A 111 2.92 -6.04 -4.34
C SER A 111 3.93 -7.13 -4.73
N LYS A 112 4.65 -6.87 -5.82
CA LYS A 112 5.80 -7.67 -6.27
C LYS A 112 7.11 -6.98 -5.97
N LYS A 113 7.13 -5.65 -6.12
CA LYS A 113 8.32 -4.83 -5.96
C LYS A 113 7.97 -3.51 -5.27
N VAL A 114 8.80 -3.10 -4.32
CA VAL A 114 8.72 -1.80 -3.66
C VAL A 114 10.06 -1.11 -3.85
N GLU A 115 10.03 0.16 -4.24
CA GLU A 115 11.23 0.93 -4.55
C GLU A 115 11.13 2.30 -3.91
N GLN A 116 12.20 2.76 -3.27
CA GLN A 116 12.29 4.14 -2.81
C GLN A 116 12.77 5.02 -3.95
N ILE A 117 11.95 6.02 -4.29
CA ILE A 117 12.28 7.01 -5.33
C ILE A 117 12.81 8.32 -4.73
N ALA A 118 12.38 8.66 -3.52
CA ALA A 118 12.89 9.78 -2.73
C ALA A 118 12.54 9.56 -1.24
N PRO A 119 13.07 10.37 -0.30
CA PRO A 119 12.64 10.33 1.09
C PRO A 119 11.11 10.48 1.22
N GLY A 120 10.45 9.49 1.84
CA GLY A 120 8.99 9.46 2.00
C GLY A 120 8.17 9.22 0.72
N LYS A 121 8.82 8.93 -0.42
CA LYS A 121 8.18 8.63 -1.70
C LYS A 121 8.65 7.26 -2.21
N LEU A 122 7.70 6.34 -2.39
CA LEU A 122 7.95 4.98 -2.88
C LEU A 122 7.16 4.71 -4.16
N LYS A 123 7.58 3.69 -4.91
CA LYS A 123 6.79 3.05 -5.96
C LYS A 123 6.54 1.60 -5.59
N ALA A 124 5.28 1.19 -5.62
CA ALA A 124 4.89 -0.20 -5.42
C ALA A 124 4.34 -0.77 -6.73
N THR A 125 5.08 -1.68 -7.35
CA THR A 125 4.61 -2.43 -8.53
C THR A 125 3.95 -3.72 -8.05
N GLY A 126 2.76 -4.03 -8.53
CA GLY A 126 2.01 -5.19 -8.09
C GLY A 126 0.82 -5.55 -8.96
N ASP A 127 0.23 -6.69 -8.66
CA ASP A 127 -0.93 -7.22 -9.36
C ASP A 127 -2.21 -6.66 -8.76
N LEU A 128 -2.92 -5.86 -9.56
CA LEU A 128 -4.27 -5.39 -9.27
C LEU A 128 -5.26 -6.32 -9.95
N THR A 129 -6.21 -6.85 -9.20
CA THR A 129 -7.30 -7.68 -9.70
C THR A 129 -8.63 -6.99 -9.49
N ILE A 130 -9.34 -6.75 -10.59
CA ILE A 130 -10.69 -6.17 -10.60
C ILE A 130 -11.55 -7.04 -11.50
N ARG A 131 -12.72 -7.46 -10.99
CA ARG A 131 -13.68 -8.29 -11.74
C ARG A 131 -13.01 -9.54 -12.37
N GLY A 132 -12.20 -10.24 -11.58
CA GLY A 132 -11.47 -11.42 -12.01
C GLY A 132 -10.32 -11.19 -13.01
N THR A 133 -10.12 -9.96 -13.49
CA THR A 133 -9.03 -9.62 -14.41
C THR A 133 -7.85 -9.05 -13.63
N THR A 134 -6.68 -9.66 -13.77
CA THR A 134 -5.45 -9.22 -13.12
C THR A 134 -4.55 -8.46 -14.10
N LYS A 135 -4.06 -7.30 -13.68
CA LYS A 135 -3.08 -6.48 -14.41
C LYS A 135 -2.03 -5.94 -13.45
N GLU A 136 -0.80 -5.84 -13.94
CA GLU A 136 0.26 -5.19 -13.19
C GLU A 136 0.09 -3.68 -13.25
N VAL A 137 0.15 -3.02 -12.08
CA VAL A 137 0.05 -1.57 -11.93
C VAL A 137 1.15 -1.06 -11.02
N VAL A 138 1.52 0.21 -11.20
CA VAL A 138 2.48 0.90 -10.35
C VAL A 138 1.72 1.92 -9.52
N LEU A 139 1.82 1.80 -8.20
CA LEU A 139 1.30 2.77 -7.24
C LEU A 139 2.42 3.74 -6.85
N ASP A 140 2.16 5.04 -6.97
CA ASP A 140 2.96 6.07 -6.32
C ASP A 140 2.52 6.16 -4.86
N VAL A 141 3.45 5.94 -3.93
CA VAL A 141 3.17 5.82 -2.50
C VAL A 141 3.86 6.93 -1.74
N ASP A 142 3.08 7.61 -0.90
CA ASP A 142 3.54 8.61 0.06
C ASP A 142 3.53 8.00 1.46
N GLY A 143 4.70 7.99 2.10
CA GLY A 143 4.95 7.29 3.36
C GLY A 143 5.71 5.96 3.18
N PRO A 144 5.58 5.00 4.13
CA PRO A 144 4.81 5.10 5.37
C PRO A 144 5.38 6.14 6.35
N THR A 145 4.53 6.73 7.19
CA THR A 145 4.97 7.60 8.28
C THR A 145 5.75 6.80 9.32
N ALA A 146 6.54 7.50 10.16
CA ALA A 146 7.07 6.88 11.36
C ALA A 146 5.91 6.35 12.24
N PRO A 147 6.07 5.19 12.90
CA PRO A 147 5.08 4.68 13.84
C PRO A 147 4.78 5.67 14.97
N VAL A 148 3.49 5.88 15.24
CA VAL A 148 2.98 6.71 16.35
C VAL A 148 2.12 5.84 17.25
N LYS A 149 2.22 6.06 18.56
CA LYS A 149 1.38 5.38 19.55
C LYS A 149 0.00 6.06 19.64
N ASP A 150 -1.06 5.30 19.46
CA ASP A 150 -2.43 5.77 19.61
C ASP A 150 -2.83 5.91 21.11
N PRO A 151 -3.97 6.57 21.43
CA PRO A 151 -4.44 6.71 22.81
C PRO A 151 -4.68 5.39 23.57
N TRP A 152 -4.85 4.28 22.85
CA TRP A 152 -5.05 2.94 23.41
C TRP A 152 -3.75 2.14 23.52
N GLY A 153 -2.64 2.74 23.10
CA GLY A 153 -1.30 2.20 23.21
C GLY A 153 -0.82 1.33 22.04
N ASN A 154 -1.61 1.22 20.96
CA ASN A 154 -1.19 0.50 19.76
C ASN A 154 -0.28 1.38 18.89
N GLN A 155 0.63 0.75 18.16
CA GLN A 155 1.42 1.43 17.14
C GLN A 155 0.58 1.59 15.87
N ARG A 156 0.67 2.75 15.24
CA ARG A 156 -0.03 3.10 13.99
C ARG A 156 0.93 3.79 13.03
N LEU A 157 0.77 3.52 11.74
CA LEU A 157 1.44 4.26 10.67
C LEU A 157 0.43 4.57 9.57
N ALA A 158 0.72 5.58 8.75
CA ALA A 158 -0.12 5.97 7.63
C ALA A 158 0.67 5.95 6.31
N ALA A 159 0.00 5.61 5.23
CA ALA A 159 0.52 5.73 3.88
C ALA A 159 -0.62 6.09 2.93
N THR A 160 -0.31 6.79 1.84
CA THR A 160 -1.24 7.05 0.74
C THR A 160 -0.68 6.44 -0.53
N ALA A 161 -1.52 5.77 -1.32
CA ALA A 161 -1.10 5.16 -2.59
C ALA A 161 -2.03 5.62 -3.71
N THR A 162 -1.45 6.06 -4.83
CA THR A 162 -2.19 6.56 -6.00
C THR A 162 -1.75 5.83 -7.26
N ALA A 163 -2.70 5.47 -8.11
CA ALA A 163 -2.42 4.97 -9.45
C ALA A 163 -3.54 5.33 -10.42
N LYS A 164 -3.14 5.62 -11.66
CA LYS A 164 -4.06 5.83 -12.77
C LYS A 164 -4.20 4.53 -13.55
N ILE A 165 -5.43 4.03 -13.65
CA ILE A 165 -5.74 2.80 -14.38
C ILE A 165 -6.78 3.06 -15.45
N ASN A 166 -6.76 2.26 -16.52
CA ASN A 166 -7.85 2.24 -17.49
C ASN A 166 -8.83 1.13 -17.13
N ARG A 167 -10.05 1.50 -16.74
CA ARG A 167 -11.09 0.53 -16.37
C ARG A 167 -11.47 -0.46 -17.48
N GLN A 168 -11.23 -0.11 -18.75
CA GLN A 168 -11.49 -1.00 -19.87
C GLN A 168 -10.57 -2.23 -19.86
N ASP A 169 -9.36 -2.10 -19.32
CA ASP A 169 -8.40 -3.21 -19.19
C ASP A 169 -8.88 -4.30 -18.23
N PHE A 170 -9.84 -3.96 -17.36
CA PHE A 170 -10.48 -4.83 -16.37
C PHE A 170 -11.89 -5.26 -16.78
N GLY A 171 -12.27 -5.03 -18.04
CA GLY A 171 -13.59 -5.41 -18.56
C GLY A 171 -14.76 -4.54 -18.07
N VAL A 172 -14.49 -3.43 -17.37
CA VAL A 172 -15.52 -2.47 -16.95
C VAL A 172 -15.79 -1.51 -18.11
N LYS A 173 -16.67 -1.93 -19.03
CA LYS A 173 -17.02 -1.19 -20.25
C LYS A 173 -18.26 -0.34 -20.03
N TRP A 174 -18.18 0.92 -20.44
CA TRP A 174 -19.30 1.84 -20.61
C TRP A 174 -19.14 2.40 -22.01
N ASN A 175 -20.25 2.58 -22.72
CA ASN A 175 -20.37 2.92 -24.15
C ASN A 175 -19.07 3.43 -24.83
N ALA A 176 -18.56 2.65 -25.79
CA ALA A 176 -17.27 2.81 -26.45
C ALA A 176 -17.04 4.14 -27.19
N THR A 177 -18.06 4.99 -27.33
CA THR A 177 -18.03 6.23 -28.11
C THR A 177 -17.73 7.50 -27.31
N LEU A 178 -17.70 7.47 -25.96
CA LEU A 178 -17.63 8.70 -25.14
C LEU A 178 -16.47 8.75 -24.10
N ASP A 179 -15.68 7.69 -23.96
CA ASP A 179 -14.73 7.53 -22.85
C ASP A 179 -13.27 7.83 -23.22
N ASN A 180 -12.88 9.10 -23.16
CA ASN A 180 -11.48 9.52 -23.15
C ASN A 180 -10.86 9.37 -21.74
N GLY A 181 -10.50 8.14 -21.35
CA GLY A 181 -9.47 7.84 -20.34
C GLY A 181 -9.61 8.52 -18.98
N GLY A 182 -10.55 8.04 -18.15
CA GLY A 182 -10.78 8.55 -16.80
C GLY A 182 -9.73 8.10 -15.77
N VAL A 183 -8.89 9.04 -15.37
CA VAL A 183 -7.87 9.00 -14.31
C VAL A 183 -8.45 8.60 -12.94
N VAL A 184 -8.08 7.43 -12.41
CA VAL A 184 -8.27 7.06 -11.00
C VAL A 184 -7.19 7.72 -10.16
N VAL A 185 -7.57 8.46 -9.11
CA VAL A 185 -6.69 9.03 -8.08
C VAL A 185 -7.44 8.90 -6.76
N GLY A 186 -6.78 8.38 -5.73
CA GLY A 186 -7.31 8.31 -4.37
C GLY A 186 -6.35 9.00 -3.41
N GLU A 187 -6.78 10.13 -2.85
CA GLU A 187 -6.13 10.87 -1.77
C GLU A 187 -7.19 11.12 -0.68
N ARG A 188 -6.83 10.85 0.59
CA ARG A 188 -7.00 11.74 1.76
C ARG A 188 -7.21 10.93 3.05
N SER A 189 -6.14 10.77 3.82
CA SER A 189 -6.22 10.52 5.26
C SER A 189 -6.10 11.87 5.98
N MET A 190 -7.22 12.38 6.51
CA MET A 190 -7.18 13.47 7.49
C MET A 190 -6.71 12.85 8.82
N SER A 191 -5.49 13.15 9.24
CA SER A 191 -5.16 13.12 10.67
C SER A 191 -5.54 14.50 11.22
N ASN A 192 -6.34 14.49 12.28
CA ASN A 192 -6.46 15.65 13.16
C ASN A 192 -5.15 15.85 13.93
#